data_AF-A0A7K0IWM9-F1
#
_entry.id   AF-A0A7K0IWM9-F1
#
_cell.length_a   1.000
_cell.length_b   1.000
_cell.length_c   1.000
_cell.angle_alpha   90.00
_cell.angle_beta   90.00
_cell.angle_gamma   90.00
#
_symmetry.space_group_name_H-M   'P 1'
#
loop_
_entity.id
_entity.type
_entity.pdbx_description
1 polymer ?
#
loop_
_entity_poly.entity_id
_entity_poly.type
_entity_poly.pdbx_seq_one_letter_code
_entity_poly.pdbx_strand_id
1 'polypeptide(L)'
;MLKRLVLAVSVAVLFNVTAAQAAVDFIYPTQNSSVSTSGHLIFKLNQNDISSLRITLNGIAGAPVDVGMPEYRKLFQDFFIAQSLWDVGANKVVVDLFKGGQKVETASLSVYYLPDGSSQKIPPEYSPVSMHRPENEKLCQSCHNMNPTPAQMNSSLEKENPCYACHKKMLSVKYVHGPAGTYSCGYCHSSKGNPKHAVAKRGAALCYECHADMAVQVKKKKFVHGPVEAGMCESCHDAHGSQNESQLIKPINELCLSCHGHIRTQKHVVMTTTGEGHPLSGKKDPLRTASGKDMSCVSCHLPHGGSVRYFFFNNQEDRMMLCQACHNK
;
A
#
# COMPACT_ATOMS: atom_id res chain seq x y z
N MET A 1 83.99 -23.98 24.89
CA MET A 1 82.52 -23.91 24.90
C MET A 1 82.07 -22.82 23.92
N LEU A 2 81.71 -23.17 22.69
CA LEU A 2 81.15 -22.24 21.69
C LEU A 2 79.77 -22.76 21.31
N LYS A 3 78.71 -22.04 21.70
CA LYS A 3 77.32 -22.38 21.36
C LYS A 3 76.96 -21.75 20.02
N ARG A 4 76.47 -22.58 19.09
CA ARG A 4 75.93 -22.18 17.78
C ARG A 4 74.56 -21.52 17.93
N LEU A 5 74.38 -20.38 17.27
CA LEU A 5 73.09 -19.70 17.09
C LEU A 5 72.44 -20.26 15.81
N VAL A 6 71.21 -20.75 15.88
CA VAL A 6 70.39 -21.09 14.70
C VAL A 6 69.21 -20.12 14.67
N LEU A 7 69.16 -19.29 13.63
CA LEU A 7 68.10 -18.33 13.36
C LEU A 7 67.00 -19.02 12.55
N ALA A 8 65.83 -19.25 13.14
CA ALA A 8 64.67 -19.79 12.43
C ALA A 8 63.83 -18.65 11.81
N VAL A 9 63.86 -18.53 10.49
CA VAL A 9 62.99 -17.61 9.74
C VAL A 9 61.61 -18.26 9.61
N SER A 10 60.61 -17.65 10.23
CA SER A 10 59.21 -18.07 10.12
C SER A 10 58.57 -17.36 8.92
N VAL A 11 58.28 -18.11 7.86
CA VAL A 11 57.50 -17.61 6.72
C VAL A 11 56.02 -17.64 7.10
N ALA A 12 55.44 -16.48 7.37
CA ALA A 12 54.00 -16.33 7.57
C ALA A 12 53.31 -16.32 6.21
N VAL A 13 52.60 -17.40 5.88
CA VAL A 13 51.69 -17.45 4.73
C VAL A 13 50.42 -16.70 5.09
N LEU A 14 50.27 -15.49 4.55
CA LEU A 14 49.03 -14.71 4.64
C LEU A 14 47.98 -15.32 3.70
N PHE A 15 47.01 -16.03 4.27
CA PHE A 15 45.77 -16.37 3.57
C PHE A 15 44.95 -15.08 3.39
N ASN A 16 44.94 -14.53 2.17
CA ASN A 16 43.94 -13.55 1.76
C ASN A 16 42.59 -14.26 1.63
N VAL A 17 41.79 -14.22 2.69
CA VAL A 17 40.37 -14.58 2.61
C VAL A 17 39.66 -13.43 1.91
N THR A 18 39.48 -13.54 0.58
CA THR A 18 38.50 -12.72 -0.13
C THR A 18 37.13 -13.10 0.40
N ALA A 19 36.49 -12.20 1.15
CA ALA A 19 35.09 -12.38 1.54
C ALA A 19 34.26 -12.61 0.26
N ALA A 20 33.57 -13.75 0.17
CA ALA A 20 32.66 -14.00 -0.93
C ALA A 20 31.56 -12.92 -0.90
N GLN A 21 31.53 -12.06 -1.90
CA GLN A 21 30.44 -11.11 -2.11
C GLN A 21 29.16 -11.93 -2.26
N ALA A 22 28.09 -11.59 -1.52
CA ALA A 22 26.79 -12.24 -1.66
C ALA A 22 26.34 -12.21 -3.14
N ALA A 23 25.77 -13.31 -3.68
CA ALA A 23 25.35 -13.29 -5.09
C ALA A 23 24.15 -12.39 -5.38
N VAL A 24 23.45 -11.93 -4.35
CA VAL A 24 22.30 -11.04 -4.46
C VAL A 24 22.43 -9.88 -3.50
N ASP A 25 22.28 -8.66 -4.02
CA ASP A 25 22.11 -7.46 -3.22
C ASP A 25 20.63 -7.07 -3.18
N PHE A 26 19.99 -7.23 -2.03
CA PHE A 26 18.61 -6.81 -1.82
C PHE A 26 18.52 -5.28 -1.71
N ILE A 27 17.95 -4.64 -2.73
CA ILE A 27 17.81 -3.18 -2.83
C ILE A 27 16.54 -2.72 -2.10
N TYR A 28 15.43 -3.42 -2.30
CA TYR A 28 14.16 -3.13 -1.63
C TYR A 28 13.23 -4.35 -1.66
N PRO A 29 12.69 -4.82 -0.52
CA PRO A 29 13.04 -4.43 0.85
C PRO A 29 14.45 -4.92 1.21
N THR A 30 15.06 -4.33 2.24
CA THR A 30 16.36 -4.79 2.77
C THR A 30 16.17 -5.78 3.92
N GLN A 31 17.24 -6.44 4.35
CA GLN A 31 17.18 -7.37 5.48
C GLN A 31 16.63 -6.71 6.75
N ASN A 32 15.69 -7.40 7.42
CA ASN A 32 15.01 -6.94 8.63
C ASN A 32 14.40 -5.54 8.48
N SER A 33 13.81 -5.27 7.31
CA SER A 33 13.10 -4.01 7.07
C SER A 33 11.58 -4.16 7.24
N SER A 34 10.89 -3.05 7.43
CA SER A 34 9.44 -2.99 7.39
C SER A 34 8.94 -2.16 6.22
N VAL A 35 7.87 -2.63 5.58
CA VAL A 35 7.22 -1.97 4.43
C VAL A 35 5.72 -1.84 4.69
N SER A 36 5.09 -0.77 4.19
CA SER A 36 3.66 -0.52 4.43
C SER A 36 2.81 -0.34 3.16
N THR A 37 3.41 0.18 2.08
CA THR A 37 2.67 0.52 0.85
C THR A 37 3.25 -0.09 -0.43
N SER A 38 4.55 -0.35 -0.50
CA SER A 38 5.17 -0.91 -1.71
C SER A 38 5.16 -2.42 -1.71
N GLY A 39 4.57 -2.99 -2.76
CA GLY A 39 4.66 -4.42 -3.06
C GLY A 39 5.94 -4.82 -3.79
N HIS A 40 6.91 -3.93 -4.03
CA HIS A 40 8.06 -4.31 -4.86
C HIS A 40 9.08 -5.16 -4.09
N LEU A 41 9.62 -6.16 -4.79
CA LEU A 41 10.84 -6.89 -4.46
C LEU A 41 11.86 -6.60 -5.57
N ILE A 42 12.96 -5.97 -5.20
CA ILE A 42 14.01 -5.47 -6.07
C ILE A 42 15.34 -5.95 -5.50
N PHE A 43 16.08 -6.70 -6.31
CA PHE A 43 17.44 -7.09 -5.99
C PHE A 43 18.31 -7.11 -7.23
N LYS A 44 19.62 -6.98 -7.03
CA LYS A 44 20.61 -7.06 -8.09
C LYS A 44 21.36 -8.40 -7.99
N LEU A 45 21.57 -9.04 -9.13
CA LEU A 45 22.42 -10.22 -9.27
C LEU A 45 23.87 -9.76 -9.43
N ASN A 46 24.77 -10.27 -8.60
CA ASN A 46 26.21 -9.97 -8.67
C ASN A 46 26.97 -10.91 -9.61
N GLN A 47 26.28 -11.90 -10.17
CA GLN A 47 26.82 -12.90 -11.08
C GLN A 47 26.10 -12.85 -12.43
N ASN A 48 26.88 -12.72 -13.51
CA ASN A 48 26.34 -12.54 -14.87
C ASN A 48 25.94 -13.84 -15.56
N ASP A 49 26.36 -14.98 -15.02
CA ASP A 49 26.16 -16.33 -15.56
C ASP A 49 24.97 -17.08 -14.92
N ILE A 50 24.18 -16.41 -14.07
CA ILE A 50 22.90 -16.94 -13.57
C ILE A 50 21.93 -17.10 -14.74
N SER A 51 21.47 -18.34 -14.96
CA SER A 51 20.53 -18.67 -16.04
C SER A 51 19.09 -18.44 -15.61
N SER A 52 18.75 -18.80 -14.37
CA SER A 52 17.40 -18.68 -13.82
C SER A 52 17.43 -18.52 -12.31
N LEU A 53 16.32 -18.06 -11.75
CA LEU A 53 16.11 -17.94 -10.31
C LEU A 53 14.73 -18.44 -9.91
N ARG A 54 14.56 -18.77 -8.63
CA ARG A 54 13.25 -19.12 -8.05
C ARG A 54 13.05 -18.36 -6.75
N ILE A 55 11.88 -17.77 -6.61
CA ILE A 55 11.51 -17.01 -5.42
C ILE A 55 10.50 -17.83 -4.63
N THR A 56 10.79 -18.01 -3.35
CA THR A 56 9.88 -18.62 -2.39
C THR A 56 9.50 -17.56 -1.36
N LEU A 57 8.20 -17.30 -1.24
CA LEU A 57 7.65 -16.36 -0.27
C LEU A 57 6.85 -17.15 0.77
N ASN A 58 7.23 -17.05 2.05
CA ASN A 58 6.56 -17.73 3.16
C ASN A 58 6.39 -19.26 2.94
N GLY A 59 7.39 -19.88 2.30
CA GLY A 59 7.37 -21.32 1.97
C GLY A 59 6.63 -21.68 0.68
N ILE A 60 5.95 -20.72 0.04
CA ILE A 60 5.28 -20.92 -1.25
C ILE A 60 6.28 -20.60 -2.36
N ALA A 61 6.75 -21.64 -3.04
CA ALA A 61 7.68 -21.50 -4.15
C ALA A 61 6.94 -21.05 -5.42
N GLY A 62 7.43 -19.96 -6.03
CA GLY A 62 7.01 -19.53 -7.36
C GLY A 62 7.63 -20.37 -8.47
N ALA A 63 7.18 -20.10 -9.70
CA ALA A 63 7.80 -20.67 -10.89
C ALA A 63 9.24 -20.15 -11.07
N PRO A 64 10.15 -20.96 -11.63
CA PRO A 64 11.45 -20.46 -12.07
C PRO A 64 11.29 -19.30 -13.07
N VAL A 65 12.15 -18.29 -12.96
CA VAL A 65 12.22 -17.15 -13.87
C VAL A 65 13.56 -17.18 -14.58
N ASP A 66 13.53 -17.18 -15.91
CA ASP A 66 14.73 -17.15 -16.75
C ASP A 66 15.26 -15.72 -16.85
N VAL A 67 16.42 -15.48 -16.22
CA VAL A 67 17.09 -14.18 -16.16
C VAL A 67 18.35 -14.13 -17.03
N GLY A 68 18.79 -15.29 -17.54
CA GLY A 68 19.93 -15.42 -18.43
C GLY A 68 19.62 -15.08 -19.90
N MET A 69 18.35 -14.92 -20.27
CA MET A 69 17.96 -14.62 -21.65
C MET A 69 18.49 -13.23 -22.09
N PRO A 70 19.02 -13.09 -23.33
CA PRO A 70 19.47 -11.80 -23.85
C PRO A 70 18.40 -10.70 -23.79
N GLU A 71 17.14 -11.07 -24.04
CA GLU A 71 15.98 -10.17 -23.99
C GLU A 71 15.74 -9.64 -22.57
N TYR A 72 15.88 -10.51 -21.56
CA TYR A 72 15.78 -10.11 -20.16
C TYR A 72 16.89 -9.14 -19.78
N ARG A 73 18.14 -9.50 -20.09
CA ARG A 73 19.33 -8.69 -19.82
C ARG A 73 19.27 -7.32 -20.49
N LYS A 74 18.67 -7.22 -21.68
CA LYS A 74 18.47 -5.95 -22.38
C LYS A 74 17.51 -5.01 -21.64
N LEU A 75 16.48 -5.56 -20.98
CA LEU A 75 15.44 -4.78 -20.30
C LEU A 75 15.77 -4.48 -18.84
N PHE A 76 16.31 -5.47 -18.13
CA PHE A 76 16.49 -5.41 -16.68
C PHE A 76 17.96 -5.44 -16.25
N GLN A 77 18.91 -5.61 -17.18
CA GLN A 77 20.34 -5.74 -16.90
C GLN A 77 20.59 -6.86 -15.86
N ASP A 78 21.12 -6.51 -14.70
CA ASP A 78 21.38 -7.43 -13.59
C ASP A 78 20.30 -7.34 -12.49
N PHE A 79 19.22 -6.59 -12.71
CA PHE A 79 18.16 -6.41 -11.74
C PHE A 79 17.07 -7.46 -11.92
N PHE A 80 16.52 -7.88 -10.79
CA PHE A 80 15.22 -8.50 -10.73
C PHE A 80 14.26 -7.56 -10.03
N ILE A 81 13.11 -7.30 -10.68
CA ILE A 81 12.05 -6.42 -10.16
C ILE A 81 10.73 -7.18 -10.29
N ALA A 82 10.06 -7.42 -9.18
CA ALA A 82 8.73 -8.02 -9.17
C ALA A 82 7.81 -7.37 -8.15
N GLN A 83 6.51 -7.51 -8.36
CA GLN A 83 5.50 -7.17 -7.37
C GLN A 83 5.18 -8.41 -6.53
N SER A 84 5.52 -8.34 -5.26
CA SER A 84 5.20 -9.29 -4.21
C SER A 84 3.86 -8.97 -3.55
N LEU A 85 3.21 -10.02 -3.06
CA LEU A 85 2.02 -9.95 -2.23
C LEU A 85 2.43 -10.39 -0.82
N TRP A 86 2.59 -9.41 0.07
CA TRP A 86 3.02 -9.67 1.44
C TRP A 86 1.85 -10.09 2.32
N ASP A 87 2.08 -11.07 3.19
CA ASP A 87 1.18 -11.36 4.30
C ASP A 87 1.36 -10.32 5.39
N VAL A 88 0.29 -9.93 6.09
CA VAL A 88 0.41 -9.00 7.22
C VAL A 88 1.26 -9.66 8.32
N GLY A 89 2.35 -8.99 8.72
CA GLY A 89 3.32 -9.49 9.69
C GLY A 89 4.68 -9.81 9.08
N ALA A 90 5.39 -10.77 9.69
CA ALA A 90 6.71 -11.19 9.23
C ALA A 90 6.61 -12.08 7.99
N ASN A 91 7.43 -11.78 6.99
CA ASN A 91 7.55 -12.50 5.73
C ASN A 91 9.00 -12.93 5.52
N LYS A 92 9.19 -14.11 4.94
CA LYS A 92 10.50 -14.64 4.55
C LYS A 92 10.54 -14.83 3.04
N VAL A 93 11.49 -14.16 2.40
CA VAL A 93 11.82 -14.33 0.98
C VAL A 93 13.06 -15.21 0.88
N VAL A 94 13.02 -16.21 0.01
CA VAL A 94 14.17 -17.04 -0.36
C VAL A 94 14.33 -16.97 -1.86
N VAL A 95 15.53 -16.68 -2.33
CA VAL A 95 15.91 -16.60 -3.74
C VAL A 95 16.94 -17.70 -4.01
N ASP A 96 16.52 -18.75 -4.70
CA ASP A 96 17.41 -19.79 -5.20
C ASP A 96 17.92 -19.38 -6.59
N LEU A 97 19.24 -19.41 -6.77
CA LEU A 97 19.90 -19.08 -8.04
C LEU A 97 20.37 -20.34 -8.76
N PHE A 98 20.21 -20.37 -10.07
CA PHE A 98 20.54 -21.52 -10.91
C PHE A 98 21.48 -21.14 -12.05
N LYS A 99 22.45 -22.02 -12.35
CA LYS A 99 23.31 -21.98 -13.54
C LYS A 99 23.13 -23.28 -14.32
N GLY A 100 22.68 -23.20 -15.56
CA GLY A 100 22.45 -24.40 -16.39
C GLY A 100 21.49 -25.41 -15.73
N GLY A 101 20.52 -24.92 -14.95
CA GLY A 101 19.55 -25.74 -14.22
C GLY A 101 20.04 -26.31 -12.88
N GLN A 102 21.33 -26.17 -12.53
CA GLN A 102 21.84 -26.55 -11.22
C GLN A 102 21.75 -25.39 -10.24
N LYS A 103 21.25 -25.66 -9.04
CA LYS A 103 21.22 -24.64 -7.97
C LYS A 103 22.64 -24.37 -7.49
N VAL A 104 23.05 -23.11 -7.52
CA VAL A 104 24.41 -22.68 -7.15
C VAL A 104 24.45 -21.93 -5.83
N GLU A 105 23.40 -21.20 -5.50
CA GLU A 105 23.35 -20.37 -4.29
C GLU A 105 21.90 -20.13 -3.85
N THR A 106 21.73 -19.85 -2.56
CA THR A 106 20.45 -19.43 -1.98
C THR A 106 20.70 -18.16 -1.16
N ALA A 107 19.98 -17.09 -1.49
CA ALA A 107 19.90 -15.87 -0.70
C ALA A 107 18.55 -15.78 0.01
N SER A 108 18.46 -15.09 1.13
CA SER A 108 17.17 -14.89 1.81
C SER A 108 17.09 -13.55 2.49
N LEU A 109 15.87 -13.00 2.59
CA LEU A 109 15.59 -11.80 3.37
C LEU A 109 14.38 -12.00 4.29
N SER A 110 14.36 -11.28 5.40
CA SER A 110 13.18 -11.14 6.27
C SER A 110 12.63 -9.72 6.20
N VAL A 111 11.33 -9.58 5.98
CA VAL A 111 10.62 -8.29 5.88
C VAL A 111 9.34 -8.33 6.69
N TYR A 112 9.01 -7.24 7.37
CA TYR A 112 7.75 -7.09 8.08
C TYR A 112 6.80 -6.21 7.27
N TYR A 113 5.67 -6.75 6.83
CA TYR A 113 4.65 -5.98 6.14
C TYR A 113 3.56 -5.55 7.11
N LEU A 114 3.29 -4.25 7.15
CA LEU A 114 2.20 -3.70 7.93
C LEU A 114 1.47 -2.64 7.11
N PRO A 115 0.23 -2.89 6.65
CA PRO A 115 -0.51 -1.90 5.88
C PRO A 115 -0.75 -0.62 6.71
N ASP A 116 -0.75 0.52 6.02
CA ASP A 116 -1.10 1.81 6.63
C ASP A 116 -2.46 1.73 7.33
N GLY A 117 -2.57 2.34 8.52
CA GLY A 117 -3.80 2.32 9.32
C GLY A 117 -3.97 1.09 10.22
N SER A 118 -3.03 0.14 10.23
CA SER A 118 -3.03 -0.95 11.21
C SER A 118 -2.78 -0.44 12.63
N SER A 119 -3.47 -1.04 13.62
CA SER A 119 -3.25 -0.78 15.05
C SER A 119 -2.09 -1.57 15.65
N GLN A 120 -1.53 -2.52 14.90
CA GLN A 120 -0.37 -3.31 15.36
C GLN A 120 0.90 -2.47 15.34
N LYS A 121 1.84 -2.80 16.22
CA LYS A 121 3.17 -2.17 16.24
C LYS A 121 4.16 -3.02 15.46
N ILE A 122 5.06 -2.36 14.75
CA ILE A 122 6.19 -3.03 14.09
C ILE A 122 7.17 -3.49 15.19
N PRO A 123 7.58 -4.76 15.20
CA PRO A 123 8.57 -5.26 16.17
C PRO A 123 9.90 -4.51 16.05
N PRO A 124 10.63 -4.28 17.16
CA PRO A 124 11.83 -3.43 17.18
C PRO A 124 12.99 -3.95 16.32
N GLU A 125 13.01 -5.24 16.00
CA GLU A 125 13.99 -5.85 15.10
C GLU A 125 13.80 -5.45 13.63
N TYR A 126 12.66 -4.86 13.26
CA TYR A 126 12.38 -4.37 11.91
C TYR A 126 12.42 -2.85 11.82
N SER A 127 13.12 -2.33 10.82
CA SER A 127 13.24 -0.88 10.58
C SER A 127 12.54 -0.43 9.30
N PRO A 128 11.80 0.70 9.30
CA PRO A 128 11.18 1.23 8.09
C PRO A 128 12.19 1.49 6.96
N VAL A 129 11.84 1.05 5.76
CA VAL A 129 12.66 1.28 4.55
C VAL A 129 11.87 2.03 3.49
N SER A 130 12.57 2.89 2.76
CA SER A 130 12.05 3.60 1.58
C SER A 130 12.89 3.24 0.37
N MET A 131 12.25 3.05 -0.78
CA MET A 131 12.95 2.85 -2.05
C MET A 131 13.61 4.16 -2.53
N HIS A 132 12.96 5.31 -2.30
CA HIS A 132 13.49 6.63 -2.68
C HIS A 132 14.57 7.10 -1.70
N ARG A 133 15.74 6.48 -1.79
CA ARG A 133 16.98 6.90 -1.13
C ARG A 133 18.06 7.17 -2.19
N PRO A 134 18.97 8.13 -1.97
CA PRO A 134 19.98 8.49 -2.98
C PRO A 134 20.77 7.29 -3.52
N GLU A 135 21.17 6.36 -2.66
CA GLU A 135 21.91 5.15 -3.00
C GLU A 135 21.12 4.20 -3.91
N ASN A 136 19.81 4.06 -3.66
CA ASN A 136 18.92 3.21 -4.45
C ASN A 136 18.56 3.86 -5.79
N GLU A 137 18.23 5.16 -5.77
CA GLU A 137 17.88 5.89 -6.99
C GLU A 137 19.03 5.93 -7.99
N LYS A 138 20.27 6.07 -7.51
CA LYS A 138 21.47 6.08 -8.36
C LYS A 138 21.59 4.82 -9.22
N LEU A 139 21.14 3.66 -8.72
CA LEU A 139 21.15 2.40 -9.44
C LEU A 139 20.20 2.39 -10.65
N CYS A 140 19.14 3.19 -10.59
CA CYS A 140 18.08 3.21 -11.59
C CYS A 140 18.14 4.46 -12.50
N GLN A 141 18.87 5.51 -12.10
CA GLN A 141 18.96 6.79 -12.80
C GLN A 141 19.49 6.70 -14.24
N SER A 142 20.20 5.62 -14.59
CA SER A 142 20.68 5.38 -15.96
C SER A 142 19.54 5.12 -16.95
N CYS A 143 18.40 4.61 -16.48
CA CYS A 143 17.24 4.27 -17.31
C CYS A 143 15.96 5.01 -16.90
N HIS A 144 15.83 5.39 -15.62
CA HIS A 144 14.63 5.99 -15.06
C HIS A 144 14.88 7.42 -14.58
N ASN A 145 13.90 8.30 -14.79
CA ASN A 145 13.93 9.65 -14.23
C ASN A 145 13.55 9.63 -12.73
N MET A 146 14.55 9.53 -11.86
CA MET A 146 14.37 9.54 -10.40
C MET A 146 14.30 10.94 -9.78
N ASN A 147 14.49 12.00 -10.57
CA ASN A 147 14.39 13.38 -10.08
C ASN A 147 13.50 14.21 -11.02
N PRO A 148 12.20 13.87 -11.10
CA PRO A 148 11.28 14.56 -11.99
C PRO A 148 11.12 16.03 -11.63
N THR A 149 10.96 16.87 -12.66
CA THR A 149 10.54 18.26 -12.47
C THR A 149 9.09 18.31 -11.97
N PRO A 150 8.66 19.40 -11.32
CA PRO A 150 7.25 19.59 -10.95
C PRO A 150 6.28 19.44 -12.12
N ALA A 151 6.68 19.84 -13.33
CA ALA A 151 5.88 19.65 -14.53
C ALA A 151 5.68 18.17 -14.88
N GLN A 152 6.74 17.35 -14.77
CA GLN A 152 6.65 15.90 -15.00
C GLN A 152 5.83 15.19 -13.92
N MET A 153 5.95 15.60 -12.65
CA MET A 153 5.15 15.04 -11.55
C MET A 153 3.65 15.36 -11.66
N ASN A 154 3.29 16.39 -12.44
CA ASN A 154 1.92 16.85 -12.64
C ASN A 154 1.44 16.72 -14.09
N SER A 155 2.18 16.01 -14.95
CA SER A 155 1.74 15.76 -16.32
C SER A 155 0.53 14.85 -16.31
N SER A 156 -0.49 15.19 -17.10
CA SER A 156 -1.66 14.34 -17.34
C SER A 156 -1.40 13.22 -18.35
N LEU A 157 -0.20 13.17 -18.94
CA LEU A 157 0.21 12.15 -19.89
C LEU A 157 1.01 11.06 -19.19
N GLU A 158 0.49 9.83 -19.22
CA GLU A 158 1.09 8.64 -18.59
C GLU A 158 2.59 8.49 -18.89
N LYS A 159 2.96 8.61 -20.17
CA LYS A 159 4.34 8.45 -20.66
C LYS A 159 5.32 9.50 -20.13
N GLU A 160 4.82 10.63 -19.63
CA GLU A 160 5.63 11.75 -19.15
C GLU A 160 5.77 11.75 -17.64
N ASN A 161 4.96 10.96 -16.93
CA ASN A 161 5.04 10.82 -15.48
C ASN A 161 5.89 9.59 -15.10
N PRO A 162 7.12 9.77 -14.59
CA PRO A 162 8.01 8.65 -14.27
C PRO A 162 7.57 7.85 -13.04
N CYS A 163 6.72 8.40 -12.18
CA CYS A 163 6.22 7.70 -11.00
C CYS A 163 5.32 6.52 -11.41
N TYR A 164 4.49 6.72 -12.44
CA TYR A 164 3.56 5.69 -12.90
C TYR A 164 4.27 4.43 -13.43
N ALA A 165 5.44 4.58 -14.05
CA ALA A 165 6.24 3.47 -14.56
C ALA A 165 6.55 2.41 -13.49
N CYS A 166 6.72 2.82 -12.23
CA CYS A 166 6.92 1.91 -11.09
C CYS A 166 5.64 1.69 -10.28
N HIS A 167 4.79 2.70 -10.12
CA HIS A 167 3.63 2.67 -9.22
C HIS A 167 2.29 2.33 -9.88
N LYS A 168 2.29 1.80 -11.10
CA LYS A 168 1.08 1.42 -11.88
C LYS A 168 0.02 0.65 -11.10
N LYS A 169 0.43 -0.27 -10.21
CA LYS A 169 -0.51 -1.10 -9.42
C LYS A 169 -1.42 -0.26 -8.52
N MET A 170 -0.96 0.87 -8.00
CA MET A 170 -1.77 1.76 -7.16
C MET A 170 -2.99 2.31 -7.90
N LEU A 171 -2.89 2.48 -9.22
CA LEU A 171 -3.97 2.97 -10.07
C LEU A 171 -4.74 1.83 -10.77
N SER A 172 -4.34 0.58 -10.55
CA SER A 172 -4.97 -0.61 -11.13
C SER A 172 -6.20 -1.05 -10.31
N VAL A 173 -7.12 -0.12 -10.09
CA VAL A 173 -8.33 -0.29 -9.28
C VAL A 173 -9.55 0.26 -10.01
N LYS A 174 -10.74 -0.25 -9.67
CA LYS A 174 -11.98 0.11 -10.38
C LYS A 174 -12.36 1.60 -10.24
N TYR A 175 -12.15 2.19 -9.07
CA TYR A 175 -12.53 3.57 -8.77
C TYR A 175 -11.30 4.39 -8.40
N VAL A 176 -10.56 4.85 -9.42
CA VAL A 176 -9.38 5.71 -9.24
C VAL A 176 -9.81 7.12 -8.84
N HIS A 177 -9.09 7.72 -7.89
CA HIS A 177 -9.33 9.10 -7.46
C HIS A 177 -8.77 10.09 -8.50
N GLY A 178 -9.49 11.19 -8.78
CA GLY A 178 -9.20 12.11 -9.88
C GLY A 178 -7.73 12.52 -10.03
N PRO A 179 -7.09 13.14 -9.02
CA PRO A 179 -5.69 13.56 -9.10
C PRO A 179 -4.71 12.43 -9.38
N ALA A 180 -4.99 11.21 -8.88
CA ALA A 180 -4.17 10.04 -9.13
C ALA A 180 -4.41 9.48 -10.55
N GLY A 181 -5.67 9.47 -11.01
CA GLY A 181 -6.06 9.04 -12.34
C GLY A 181 -5.58 9.96 -13.47
N THR A 182 -5.31 11.23 -13.16
CA THR A 182 -4.66 12.18 -14.07
C THR A 182 -3.14 12.25 -13.87
N TYR A 183 -2.53 11.27 -13.20
CA TYR A 183 -1.09 11.21 -12.94
C TYR A 183 -0.53 12.49 -12.30
N SER A 184 -1.32 13.21 -11.52
CA SER A 184 -0.94 14.48 -10.93
C SER A 184 -0.41 14.29 -9.50
N CYS A 185 0.63 13.47 -9.38
CA CYS A 185 1.20 13.03 -8.11
C CYS A 185 1.72 14.21 -7.26
N GLY A 186 2.26 15.23 -7.92
CA GLY A 186 2.90 16.38 -7.31
C GLY A 186 1.95 17.34 -6.56
N TYR A 187 0.62 17.18 -6.69
CA TYR A 187 -0.33 17.93 -5.86
C TYR A 187 -0.31 17.48 -4.41
N CYS A 188 -0.06 16.20 -4.16
CA CYS A 188 -0.04 15.63 -2.80
C CYS A 188 1.40 15.34 -2.35
N HIS A 189 2.21 14.76 -3.23
CA HIS A 189 3.58 14.33 -2.95
C HIS A 189 4.59 15.44 -3.23
N SER A 190 5.52 15.65 -2.29
CA SER A 190 6.58 16.67 -2.44
C SER A 190 7.91 16.04 -2.86
N SER A 191 8.51 16.51 -3.96
CA SER A 191 9.85 16.09 -4.39
C SER A 191 10.96 16.36 -3.35
N LYS A 192 10.69 17.26 -2.39
CA LYS A 192 11.59 17.60 -1.29
C LYS A 192 11.09 17.09 0.07
N GLY A 193 10.11 16.18 0.09
CA GLY A 193 9.65 15.54 1.32
C GLY A 193 10.75 14.75 2.01
N ASN A 194 10.53 14.43 3.29
CA ASN A 194 11.37 13.48 4.03
C ASN A 194 10.48 12.40 4.67
N PRO A 195 10.51 11.14 4.19
CA PRO A 195 11.30 10.63 3.06
C PRO A 195 10.93 11.29 1.72
N LYS A 196 11.81 11.22 0.71
CA LYS A 196 11.59 11.86 -0.60
C LYS A 196 10.25 11.43 -1.21
N HIS A 197 9.55 12.37 -1.83
CA HIS A 197 8.17 12.18 -2.31
C HIS A 197 7.12 11.93 -1.21
N ALA A 198 7.41 12.20 0.06
CA ALA A 198 6.38 12.18 1.10
C ALA A 198 5.28 13.22 0.84
N VAL A 199 4.06 12.89 1.30
CA VAL A 199 2.91 13.79 1.27
C VAL A 199 3.12 14.93 2.26
N ALA A 200 2.97 16.18 1.81
CA ALA A 200 3.29 17.36 2.62
C ALA A 200 2.22 17.70 3.69
N LYS A 201 0.97 17.35 3.42
CA LYS A 201 -0.19 17.56 4.31
C LYS A 201 -0.97 16.25 4.43
N ARG A 202 -1.70 16.05 5.53
CA ARG A 202 -2.49 14.83 5.77
C ARG A 202 -3.91 15.17 6.17
N GLY A 203 -4.82 14.24 5.92
CA GLY A 203 -6.22 14.37 6.31
C GLY A 203 -6.90 15.60 5.72
N ALA A 204 -7.86 16.14 6.47
CA ALA A 204 -8.66 17.29 6.10
C ALA A 204 -7.84 18.48 5.56
N ALA A 205 -6.66 18.75 6.12
CA ALA A 205 -5.82 19.87 5.70
C ALA A 205 -5.37 19.74 4.22
N LEU A 206 -5.16 18.52 3.73
CA LEU A 206 -4.88 18.26 2.32
C LEU A 206 -6.17 18.17 1.51
N CYS A 207 -7.13 17.37 1.97
CA CYS A 207 -8.33 17.07 1.20
C CYS A 207 -9.16 18.33 0.90
N TYR A 208 -9.23 19.28 1.84
CA TYR A 208 -10.00 20.51 1.69
C TYR A 208 -9.37 21.56 0.77
N GLU A 209 -8.13 21.37 0.30
CA GLU A 209 -7.56 22.25 -0.74
C GLU A 209 -8.36 22.19 -2.04
N CYS A 210 -8.94 21.03 -2.34
CA CYS A 210 -9.84 20.85 -3.48
C CYS A 210 -11.29 20.61 -3.05
N HIS A 211 -11.52 19.86 -1.98
CA HIS A 211 -12.87 19.59 -1.45
C HIS A 211 -13.34 20.66 -0.46
N ALA A 212 -13.19 21.94 -0.82
CA ALA A 212 -13.54 23.07 0.02
C ALA A 212 -15.04 23.07 0.40
N ASP A 213 -15.91 22.64 -0.50
CA ASP A 213 -17.34 22.49 -0.22
C ASP A 213 -17.59 21.51 0.92
N MET A 214 -16.84 20.40 0.98
CA MET A 214 -16.95 19.46 2.09
C MET A 214 -16.54 20.11 3.41
N ALA A 215 -15.49 20.92 3.41
CA ALA A 215 -15.05 21.67 4.59
C ALA A 215 -16.18 22.58 5.11
N VAL A 216 -16.89 23.25 4.21
CA VAL A 216 -18.03 24.11 4.56
C VAL A 216 -19.21 23.27 5.05
N GLN A 217 -19.52 22.15 4.39
CA GLN A 217 -20.63 21.28 4.77
C GLN A 217 -20.43 20.68 6.16
N VAL A 218 -19.25 20.13 6.45
CA VAL A 218 -18.90 19.55 7.76
C VAL A 218 -19.03 20.61 8.87
N LYS A 219 -18.48 21.81 8.67
CA LYS A 219 -18.59 22.92 9.64
C LYS A 219 -20.02 23.36 9.93
N LYS A 220 -20.94 23.19 8.97
CA LYS A 220 -22.36 23.55 9.12
C LYS A 220 -23.18 22.45 9.81
N LYS A 221 -22.68 21.23 9.95
CA LYS A 221 -23.45 20.15 10.59
C LYS A 221 -23.47 20.35 12.10
N LYS A 222 -24.64 20.13 12.70
CA LYS A 222 -24.82 20.15 14.17
C LYS A 222 -24.08 18.98 14.84
N PHE A 223 -24.05 17.83 14.18
CA PHE A 223 -23.33 16.65 14.63
C PHE A 223 -22.41 16.19 13.51
N VAL A 224 -21.12 16.05 13.82
CA VAL A 224 -20.11 15.55 12.89
C VAL A 224 -19.65 14.16 13.35
N HIS A 225 -19.38 13.27 12.41
CA HIS A 225 -18.85 11.96 12.75
C HIS A 225 -17.40 12.10 13.25
N GLY A 226 -17.06 11.47 14.39
CA GLY A 226 -15.78 11.67 15.09
C GLY A 226 -14.52 11.63 14.21
N PRO A 227 -14.31 10.61 13.34
CA PRO A 227 -13.16 10.59 12.43
C PRO A 227 -13.12 11.77 11.46
N VAL A 228 -14.29 12.26 11.02
CA VAL A 228 -14.40 13.40 10.10
C VAL A 228 -14.15 14.73 10.82
N GLU A 229 -14.62 14.85 12.06
CA GLU A 229 -14.30 15.99 12.93
C GLU A 229 -12.79 16.07 13.22
N ALA A 230 -12.15 14.91 13.42
CA ALA A 230 -10.71 14.79 13.58
C ALA A 230 -9.92 14.94 12.26
N GLY A 231 -10.62 15.11 11.12
CA GLY A 231 -9.99 15.27 9.81
C GLY A 231 -9.32 14.01 9.25
N MET A 232 -9.69 12.82 9.74
CA MET A 232 -9.11 11.53 9.35
C MET A 232 -9.79 10.96 8.10
N CYS A 233 -9.76 11.70 6.99
CA CYS A 233 -10.41 11.30 5.74
C CYS A 233 -9.91 9.94 5.23
N GLU A 234 -8.61 9.66 5.39
CA GLU A 234 -7.97 8.43 4.91
C GLU A 234 -8.33 7.19 5.76
N SER A 235 -9.03 7.36 6.89
CA SER A 235 -9.53 6.21 7.66
C SER A 235 -10.69 5.49 6.99
N CYS A 236 -11.34 6.15 6.02
CA CYS A 236 -12.44 5.58 5.24
C CYS A 236 -12.15 5.57 3.73
N HIS A 237 -11.41 6.56 3.23
CA HIS A 237 -11.15 6.74 1.80
C HIS A 237 -9.68 6.48 1.43
N ASP A 238 -9.44 5.90 0.27
CA ASP A 238 -8.12 5.82 -0.35
C ASP A 238 -7.90 7.03 -1.27
N ALA A 239 -6.84 7.81 -1.01
CA ALA A 239 -6.53 9.01 -1.76
C ALA A 239 -6.04 8.76 -3.20
N HIS A 240 -5.63 7.52 -3.53
CA HIS A 240 -5.25 7.10 -4.88
C HIS A 240 -6.42 6.44 -5.60
N GLY A 241 -7.14 5.56 -4.91
CA GLY A 241 -8.28 4.84 -5.47
C GLY A 241 -8.55 3.51 -4.78
N SER A 242 -9.72 2.92 -5.04
CA SER A 242 -10.06 1.62 -4.45
C SER A 242 -10.94 0.77 -5.39
N GLN A 243 -11.13 -0.50 -5.03
CA GLN A 243 -12.12 -1.35 -5.70
C GLN A 243 -13.57 -1.03 -5.32
N ASN A 244 -13.77 -0.23 -4.28
CA ASN A 244 -15.06 0.16 -3.77
C ASN A 244 -15.44 1.57 -4.26
N GLU A 245 -16.74 1.76 -4.51
CA GLU A 245 -17.27 3.05 -4.91
C GLU A 245 -16.96 4.14 -3.87
N SER A 246 -16.85 5.39 -4.31
CA SER A 246 -16.45 6.52 -3.46
C SER A 246 -15.07 6.32 -2.81
N GLN A 247 -14.21 5.53 -3.45
CA GLN A 247 -12.83 5.29 -3.02
C GLN A 247 -12.74 4.69 -1.60
N LEU A 248 -13.72 3.90 -1.17
CA LEU A 248 -13.70 3.35 0.19
C LEU A 248 -12.63 2.25 0.35
N ILE A 249 -11.91 2.26 1.48
CA ILE A 249 -10.86 1.25 1.74
C ILE A 249 -11.41 -0.17 1.93
N LYS A 250 -12.72 -0.31 2.17
CA LYS A 250 -13.46 -1.57 2.32
C LYS A 250 -14.89 -1.43 1.76
N PRO A 251 -15.61 -2.53 1.49
CA PRO A 251 -17.04 -2.47 1.21
C PRO A 251 -17.79 -1.71 2.31
N ILE A 252 -18.77 -0.88 1.94
CA ILE A 252 -19.36 0.15 2.84
C ILE A 252 -19.78 -0.39 4.21
N ASN A 253 -20.49 -1.53 4.26
CA ASN A 253 -20.95 -2.09 5.51
C ASN A 253 -19.79 -2.67 6.34
N GLU A 254 -18.84 -3.34 5.69
CA GLU A 254 -17.65 -3.86 6.37
C GLU A 254 -16.78 -2.75 6.94
N LEU A 255 -16.69 -1.61 6.24
CA LEU A 255 -16.01 -0.42 6.71
C LEU A 255 -16.69 0.13 7.98
N CYS A 256 -18.01 0.31 7.97
CA CYS A 256 -18.71 0.76 9.18
C CYS A 256 -18.51 -0.22 10.34
N LEU A 257 -18.61 -1.52 10.06
CA LEU A 257 -18.51 -2.58 11.06
C LEU A 257 -17.09 -2.84 11.56
N SER A 258 -16.04 -2.26 10.95
CA SER A 258 -14.68 -2.35 11.50
C SER A 258 -14.53 -1.55 12.79
N CYS A 259 -15.35 -0.52 12.98
CA CYS A 259 -15.41 0.28 14.21
C CYS A 259 -16.71 0.03 14.98
N HIS A 260 -17.83 -0.13 14.30
CA HIS A 260 -19.15 -0.37 14.89
C HIS A 260 -19.50 -1.85 15.03
N GLY A 261 -18.55 -2.67 15.49
CA GLY A 261 -18.68 -4.14 15.53
C GLY A 261 -19.86 -4.67 16.35
N HIS A 262 -20.32 -3.94 17.37
CA HIS A 262 -21.48 -4.31 18.19
C HIS A 262 -22.79 -4.42 17.39
N ILE A 263 -22.89 -3.71 16.26
CA ILE A 263 -24.05 -3.78 15.36
C ILE A 263 -24.18 -5.17 14.71
N ARG A 264 -23.08 -5.94 14.62
CA ARG A 264 -23.11 -7.31 14.06
C ARG A 264 -23.97 -8.27 14.89
N THR A 265 -24.04 -8.06 16.20
CA THR A 265 -24.66 -9.00 17.14
C THR A 265 -25.95 -8.48 17.75
N GLN A 266 -26.31 -7.22 17.48
CA GLN A 266 -27.49 -6.58 18.03
C GLN A 266 -28.51 -6.30 16.93
N LYS A 267 -29.81 -6.38 17.27
CA LYS A 267 -30.88 -5.94 16.37
C LYS A 267 -30.75 -4.44 16.14
N HIS A 268 -30.42 -4.04 14.92
CA HIS A 268 -30.23 -2.65 14.52
C HIS A 268 -31.52 -2.10 13.89
N VAL A 269 -32.02 -0.98 14.44
CA VAL A 269 -33.30 -0.28 14.16
C VAL A 269 -34.58 -1.14 14.25
N VAL A 270 -35.75 -0.51 14.09
CA VAL A 270 -37.08 -1.10 14.36
C VAL A 270 -37.27 -2.42 13.60
N MET A 271 -37.89 -3.40 14.28
CA MET A 271 -38.12 -4.73 13.70
C MET A 271 -38.95 -4.63 12.41
N THR A 272 -38.60 -5.44 11.42
CA THR A 272 -39.46 -5.74 10.30
C THR A 272 -40.74 -6.43 10.80
N THR A 273 -41.73 -6.55 9.92
CA THR A 273 -42.94 -7.35 10.20
C THR A 273 -42.65 -8.82 10.50
N THR A 274 -41.44 -9.30 10.21
CA THR A 274 -40.96 -10.66 10.50
C THR A 274 -40.21 -10.79 11.83
N GLY A 275 -40.05 -9.69 12.59
CA GLY A 275 -39.33 -9.69 13.88
C GLY A 275 -37.80 -9.60 13.76
N GLU A 276 -37.28 -9.47 12.53
CA GLU A 276 -35.87 -9.29 12.20
C GLU A 276 -35.50 -7.79 12.16
N GLY A 277 -34.21 -7.45 12.18
CA GLY A 277 -33.78 -6.06 11.94
C GLY A 277 -33.99 -5.65 10.48
N HIS A 278 -34.05 -4.35 10.21
CA HIS A 278 -34.14 -3.86 8.82
C HIS A 278 -32.90 -4.33 8.02
N PRO A 279 -33.07 -4.74 6.75
CA PRO A 279 -31.98 -5.32 5.97
C PRO A 279 -30.89 -4.28 5.72
N LEU A 280 -29.66 -4.64 6.06
CA LEU A 280 -28.46 -3.84 5.77
C LEU A 280 -27.73 -4.30 4.50
N SER A 281 -28.21 -5.36 3.84
CA SER A 281 -27.70 -5.90 2.57
C SER A 281 -28.75 -6.82 1.93
N GLY A 282 -28.55 -7.18 0.65
CA GLY A 282 -29.34 -8.20 -0.04
C GLY A 282 -30.79 -7.82 -0.39
N LYS A 283 -31.22 -6.61 -0.05
CA LYS A 283 -32.49 -6.00 -0.47
C LYS A 283 -32.20 -4.68 -1.16
N LYS A 284 -32.96 -4.33 -2.20
CA LYS A 284 -32.77 -3.06 -2.93
C LYS A 284 -33.15 -1.85 -2.07
N ASP A 285 -32.35 -0.81 -2.16
CA ASP A 285 -32.62 0.48 -1.53
C ASP A 285 -33.71 1.22 -2.31
N PRO A 286 -34.92 1.42 -1.73
CA PRO A 286 -36.03 2.05 -2.43
C PRO A 286 -35.81 3.53 -2.72
N LEU A 287 -34.84 4.20 -2.07
CA LEU A 287 -34.48 5.58 -2.36
C LEU A 287 -33.46 5.69 -3.50
N ARG A 288 -32.90 4.57 -3.94
CA ARG A 288 -31.82 4.51 -4.92
C ARG A 288 -32.16 3.61 -6.11
N THR A 289 -33.44 3.57 -6.49
CA THR A 289 -33.98 2.77 -7.61
C THR A 289 -33.21 2.96 -8.90
N ALA A 290 -32.86 4.20 -9.27
CA ALA A 290 -32.09 4.51 -10.47
C ALA A 290 -30.70 3.86 -10.50
N SER A 291 -30.06 3.71 -9.34
CA SER A 291 -28.73 3.08 -9.23
C SER A 291 -28.80 1.57 -8.98
N GLY A 292 -29.98 1.01 -8.69
CA GLY A 292 -30.19 -0.40 -8.40
C GLY A 292 -29.39 -0.93 -7.21
N LYS A 293 -28.92 -0.06 -6.32
CA LYS A 293 -28.07 -0.44 -5.18
C LYS A 293 -28.85 -1.17 -4.12
N ASP A 294 -28.17 -2.09 -3.45
CA ASP A 294 -28.70 -2.71 -2.24
C ASP A 294 -28.68 -1.72 -1.08
N MET A 295 -29.55 -1.97 -0.12
CA MET A 295 -29.58 -1.26 1.14
C MET A 295 -28.24 -1.43 1.86
N SER A 296 -27.82 -0.39 2.55
CA SER A 296 -26.56 -0.32 3.27
C SER A 296 -26.70 0.62 4.47
N CYS A 297 -25.66 0.72 5.30
CA CYS A 297 -25.65 1.70 6.40
C CYS A 297 -25.93 3.13 5.92
N VAL A 298 -25.42 3.50 4.74
CA VAL A 298 -25.60 4.85 4.17
C VAL A 298 -26.93 5.07 3.46
N SER A 299 -27.81 4.06 3.44
CA SER A 299 -29.22 4.23 3.05
C SER A 299 -30.00 4.94 4.15
N CYS A 300 -29.54 4.80 5.42
CA CYS A 300 -30.17 5.45 6.57
C CYS A 300 -29.28 6.54 7.19
N HIS A 301 -27.95 6.41 7.14
CA HIS A 301 -27.01 7.29 7.83
C HIS A 301 -26.18 8.17 6.88
N LEU A 302 -25.86 9.38 7.33
CA LEU A 302 -24.94 10.32 6.69
C LEU A 302 -23.54 10.16 7.30
N PRO A 303 -22.59 9.49 6.62
CA PRO A 303 -21.33 9.05 7.21
C PRO A 303 -20.38 10.20 7.61
N HIS A 304 -20.60 11.41 7.08
CA HIS A 304 -19.81 12.59 7.42
C HIS A 304 -20.38 13.41 8.58
N GLY A 305 -21.68 13.30 8.84
CA GLY A 305 -22.39 14.13 9.81
C GLY A 305 -23.77 14.57 9.32
N GLY A 306 -24.57 15.10 10.24
CA GLY A 306 -25.96 15.44 10.02
C GLY A 306 -26.48 16.48 11.01
N SER A 307 -27.71 16.91 10.84
CA SER A 307 -28.34 17.85 11.78
C SER A 307 -28.94 17.15 13.00
N VAL A 308 -28.99 15.82 13.01
CA VAL A 308 -29.58 14.98 14.06
C VAL A 308 -28.55 14.00 14.64
N ARG A 309 -28.74 13.60 15.90
CA ARG A 309 -27.75 12.85 16.70
C ARG A 309 -27.26 11.54 16.06
N TYR A 310 -28.13 10.84 15.33
CA TYR A 310 -27.81 9.55 14.69
C TYR A 310 -27.52 9.67 13.20
N PHE A 311 -27.33 10.89 12.70
CA PHE A 311 -27.00 11.16 11.31
C PHE A 311 -28.01 10.61 10.31
N PHE A 312 -29.30 10.54 10.64
CA PHE A 312 -30.30 10.05 9.70
C PHE A 312 -30.33 10.89 8.43
N PHE A 313 -30.45 10.24 7.27
CA PHE A 313 -30.61 10.94 6.00
C PHE A 313 -31.85 11.84 6.05
N ASN A 314 -31.82 12.93 5.28
CA ASN A 314 -32.84 13.99 5.31
C ASN A 314 -33.08 14.64 6.69
N ASN A 315 -32.16 14.46 7.66
CA ASN A 315 -32.25 15.04 9.00
C ASN A 315 -33.54 14.68 9.75
N GLN A 316 -34.05 13.47 9.54
CA GLN A 316 -35.25 13.00 10.26
C GLN A 316 -34.95 12.86 11.75
N GLU A 317 -35.62 13.64 12.59
CA GLU A 317 -35.49 13.57 14.06
C GLU A 317 -36.32 12.42 14.65
N ASP A 318 -37.40 12.04 13.97
CA ASP A 318 -38.32 10.99 14.37
C ASP A 318 -38.12 9.70 13.56
N ARG A 319 -38.15 8.56 14.26
CA ARG A 319 -37.94 7.23 13.65
C ARG A 319 -39.07 6.84 12.70
N MET A 320 -40.30 7.25 12.94
CA MET A 320 -41.43 7.01 12.04
C MET A 320 -41.32 7.79 10.74
N MET A 321 -40.76 9.00 10.76
CA MET A 321 -40.46 9.74 9.54
C MET A 321 -39.41 9.04 8.67
N LEU A 322 -38.44 8.36 9.30
CA LEU A 322 -37.49 7.50 8.60
C LEU A 322 -38.20 6.32 7.91
N CYS A 323 -39.17 5.69 8.58
CA CYS A 323 -39.98 4.62 8.00
C CYS A 323 -40.78 5.10 6.79
N GLN A 324 -41.45 6.25 6.92
CA GLN A 324 -42.28 6.85 5.87
C GLN A 324 -41.50 7.18 4.61
N ALA A 325 -40.22 7.55 4.72
CA ALA A 325 -39.39 7.87 3.56
C ALA A 325 -39.30 6.71 2.55
N CYS A 326 -39.40 5.47 3.00
CA CYS A 326 -39.31 4.27 2.17
C CYS A 326 -40.62 3.48 2.09
N HIS A 327 -41.46 3.57 3.13
CA HIS A 327 -42.73 2.85 3.25
C HIS A 327 -43.93 3.79 3.07
N ASN A 328 -43.80 4.76 2.17
CA ASN A 328 -44.88 5.68 1.85
C ASN A 328 -45.98 4.92 1.08
N LYS A 329 -46.99 4.48 1.82
CA LYS A 329 -48.33 4.21 1.30
C LYS A 329 -49.21 5.40 1.61
#